data_AF-A0A835PKR0-F1
#
_entry.id   AF-A0A835PKR0-F1
#
_cell.length_a   1.000
_cell.length_b   1.000
_cell.length_c   1.000
_cell.angle_alpha   90.00
_cell.angle_beta   90.00
_cell.angle_gamma   90.00
#
_symmetry.space_group_name_H-M   'P 1'
#
loop_
_entity.id
_entity.type
_entity.pdbx_description
1 polymer ?
#
loop_
_entity_poly.entity_id
_entity_poly.type
_entity_poly.pdbx_seq_one_letter_code
_entity_poly.pdbx_strand_id
1 'polypeptide(L)'
;MHKGAFLALNCSISFIINNAHMIWIFFQHDQRVDHLATTIESYMEEYNYTKDEACKKLLEMVENAWKTFNQELLLLTNIPLSLVRPIINLSQVIVLFYRDKDDYTHPQGTMRDNIKLVMLEPIFTKRGIQKYI
;
A
#
# COMPACT_ATOMS: atom_id res chain seq x y z
N MET A 1 -7.51 -27.44 -9.15
CA MET A 1 -6.52 -26.33 -9.26
C MET A 1 -7.22 -24.97 -9.42
N HIS A 2 -8.19 -24.58 -8.56
CA HIS A 2 -8.94 -23.32 -8.77
C HIS A 2 -9.47 -22.60 -7.50
N LYS A 3 -9.42 -23.20 -6.31
CA LYS A 3 -9.91 -22.54 -5.07
C LYS A 3 -8.83 -21.75 -4.33
N GLY A 4 -7.61 -22.30 -4.24
CA GLY A 4 -6.49 -21.63 -3.56
C GLY A 4 -6.05 -20.32 -4.23
N ALA A 5 -6.01 -20.29 -5.57
CA ALA A 5 -5.68 -19.07 -6.31
C ALA A 5 -6.73 -17.96 -6.15
N PHE A 6 -8.01 -18.32 -6.00
CA PHE A 6 -9.11 -17.34 -5.85
C PHE A 6 -9.16 -16.74 -4.43
N LEU A 7 -8.82 -17.54 -3.42
CA LEU A 7 -8.60 -17.07 -2.04
C LEU A 7 -7.37 -16.17 -1.95
N ALA A 8 -6.25 -16.55 -2.58
CA ALA A 8 -5.05 -15.72 -2.64
C ALA A 8 -5.29 -14.38 -3.37
N LEU A 9 -6.09 -14.38 -4.45
CA LEU A 9 -6.47 -13.15 -5.15
C LEU A 9 -7.39 -12.25 -4.30
N ASN A 10 -8.38 -12.82 -3.61
CA ASN A 10 -9.26 -12.07 -2.71
C ASN A 10 -8.50 -11.51 -1.51
N CYS A 11 -7.59 -12.28 -0.90
CA CYS A 11 -6.71 -11.80 0.16
C CYS A 11 -5.77 -10.70 -0.35
N SER A 12 -5.29 -10.77 -1.59
CA SER A 12 -4.46 -9.73 -2.22
C SER A 12 -5.24 -8.44 -2.49
N ILE A 13 -6.52 -8.54 -2.88
CA ILE A 13 -7.41 -7.39 -3.07
C ILE A 13 -7.78 -6.75 -1.72
N SER A 14 -8.17 -7.55 -0.73
CA SER A 14 -8.36 -7.05 0.66
C SER A 14 -7.09 -6.44 1.21
N PHE A 15 -5.92 -6.99 0.90
CA PHE A 15 -4.63 -6.44 1.30
C PHE A 15 -4.33 -5.09 0.63
N ILE A 16 -4.58 -4.95 -0.68
CA ILE A 16 -4.43 -3.67 -1.39
C ILE A 16 -5.35 -2.59 -0.79
N ILE A 17 -6.61 -2.95 -0.51
CA ILE A 17 -7.59 -2.07 0.12
C ILE A 17 -7.18 -1.73 1.56
N ASN A 18 -6.73 -2.70 2.34
CA ASN A 18 -6.28 -2.52 3.72
C ASN A 18 -4.97 -1.73 3.82
N ASN A 19 -4.06 -1.82 2.84
CA ASN A 19 -2.86 -0.98 2.80
C ASN A 19 -3.18 0.47 2.46
N ALA A 20 -4.08 0.72 1.51
CA ALA A 20 -4.56 2.08 1.25
C ALA A 20 -5.23 2.66 2.50
N HIS A 21 -6.04 1.86 3.20
CA HIS A 21 -6.62 2.23 4.50
C HIS A 21 -5.57 2.46 5.59
N MET A 22 -4.52 1.64 5.70
CA MET A 22 -3.47 1.81 6.70
C MET A 22 -2.74 3.11 6.55
N ILE A 23 -2.32 3.42 5.33
CA ILE A 23 -1.55 4.63 5.11
C ILE A 23 -2.47 5.85 5.25
N TRP A 24 -3.75 5.72 4.88
CA TRP A 24 -4.74 6.76 5.13
C TRP A 24 -5.00 6.99 6.63
N ILE A 25 -5.12 5.92 7.43
CA ILE A 25 -5.26 5.98 8.90
C ILE A 25 -4.01 6.62 9.52
N PHE A 26 -2.81 6.24 9.06
CA PHE A 26 -1.56 6.82 9.54
C PHE A 26 -1.43 8.30 9.15
N PHE A 27 -1.76 8.64 7.90
CA PHE A 27 -1.79 10.01 7.40
C PHE A 27 -2.77 10.90 8.17
N GLN A 28 -3.95 10.39 8.52
CA GLN A 28 -4.93 11.13 9.32
C GLN A 28 -4.64 11.19 10.82
N HIS A 29 -3.88 10.23 11.34
CA HIS A 29 -3.38 10.32 12.71
C HIS A 29 -2.31 11.42 12.81
N ASP A 30 -1.39 11.48 11.84
CA ASP A 30 -0.28 12.44 11.83
C ASP A 30 -0.72 13.84 11.36
N GLN A 31 -1.63 13.93 10.40
CA GLN A 31 -2.26 15.17 9.97
C GLN A 31 -3.69 15.25 10.52
N ARG A 32 -4.01 16.33 11.25
CA ARG A 32 -5.37 16.64 11.75
C ARG A 32 -6.36 16.96 10.62
N VAL A 33 -6.60 16.01 9.72
CA VAL A 33 -7.51 16.17 8.58
C VAL A 33 -8.93 15.91 9.08
N ASP A 34 -9.74 16.95 9.09
CA ASP A 34 -10.99 17.08 9.84
C ASP A 34 -12.26 16.74 9.00
N HIS A 35 -12.11 16.21 7.79
CA HIS A 35 -13.13 16.38 6.72
C HIS A 35 -13.68 15.11 6.04
N LEU A 36 -13.39 13.92 6.55
CA LEU A 36 -14.05 12.69 6.07
C LEU A 36 -14.50 11.91 7.29
N ALA A 37 -15.73 11.41 7.33
CA ALA A 37 -16.18 10.48 8.38
C ALA A 37 -15.18 9.31 8.42
N THR A 38 -14.26 9.36 9.37
CA THR A 38 -13.02 8.59 9.27
C THR A 38 -13.33 7.14 9.63
N THR A 39 -12.62 6.18 9.04
CA THR A 39 -12.65 4.78 9.53
C THR A 39 -12.42 4.72 11.05
N ILE A 40 -11.66 5.66 11.59
CA ILE A 40 -11.45 5.85 13.02
C ILE A 40 -12.76 6.26 13.71
N GLU A 41 -13.46 7.29 13.23
CA GLU A 41 -14.74 7.74 13.78
C GLU A 41 -15.82 6.65 13.72
N SER A 42 -15.97 5.95 12.59
CA SER A 42 -16.92 4.83 12.50
C SER A 42 -16.56 3.71 13.49
N TYR A 43 -15.27 3.44 13.69
CA TYR A 43 -14.80 2.43 14.63
C TYR A 43 -14.94 2.87 16.09
N MET A 44 -14.79 4.17 16.36
CA MET A 44 -15.08 4.77 17.67
C MET A 44 -16.56 4.66 17.99
N GLU A 45 -17.45 4.98 17.05
CA GLU A 45 -18.91 4.88 17.25
C GLU A 45 -19.37 3.43 17.44
N GLU A 46 -18.85 2.50 16.64
CA GLU A 46 -19.26 1.09 16.70
C GLU A 46 -18.83 0.40 17.99
N TYR A 47 -17.60 0.66 18.46
CA TYR A 47 -17.02 -0.02 19.62
C TYR A 47 -16.93 0.86 20.87
N ASN A 48 -17.44 2.09 20.80
CA ASN A 48 -17.39 3.10 21.86
C ASN A 48 -15.96 3.35 22.38
N TYR A 49 -14.98 3.34 21.47
CA TYR A 49 -13.56 3.57 21.76
C TYR A 49 -13.18 5.04 21.68
N THR A 50 -12.11 5.41 22.40
CA THR A 50 -11.44 6.69 22.18
C THR A 50 -10.69 6.68 20.84
N LYS A 51 -10.34 7.86 20.32
CA LYS A 51 -9.58 8.00 19.07
C LYS A 51 -8.28 7.20 19.10
N ASP A 52 -7.55 7.25 20.22
CA ASP A 52 -6.25 6.57 20.36
C ASP A 52 -6.42 5.04 20.40
N GLU A 53 -7.45 4.54 21.08
CA GLU A 53 -7.77 3.10 21.13
C GLU A 53 -8.20 2.57 19.77
N ALA A 54 -9.05 3.32 19.06
CA ALA A 54 -9.47 2.99 17.70
C ALA A 54 -8.28 2.97 16.75
N CYS A 55 -7.43 4.01 16.77
CA CYS A 55 -6.19 4.05 15.98
C CYS A 55 -5.30 2.84 16.27
N LYS A 56 -5.03 2.54 17.55
CA LYS A 56 -4.19 1.41 17.95
C LYS A 56 -4.74 0.08 17.46
N LYS A 57 -6.06 -0.14 17.58
CA LYS A 57 -6.71 -1.38 17.13
C LYS A 57 -6.69 -1.54 15.62
N LEU A 58 -6.97 -0.47 14.89
CA LEU A 58 -6.91 -0.47 13.44
C LEU A 58 -5.48 -0.71 12.93
N LEU A 59 -4.47 -0.12 13.57
CA LEU A 59 -3.06 -0.38 13.25
C LEU A 59 -2.68 -1.84 13.52
N GLU A 60 -3.10 -2.41 14.66
CA GLU A 60 -2.88 -3.82 14.99
C GLU A 60 -3.51 -4.77 13.95
N MET A 61 -4.75 -4.47 13.51
CA MET A 61 -5.43 -5.22 12.46
C MET A 61 -4.67 -5.18 11.14
N VAL A 62 -4.14 -4.03 10.76
CA VAL A 62 -3.32 -3.93 9.55
C VAL A 62 -2.00 -4.69 9.70
N GLU A 63 -1.26 -4.50 10.79
CA GLU A 63 0.02 -5.18 10.98
C GLU A 63 -0.14 -6.70 10.87
N ASN A 64 -1.23 -7.24 11.42
CA ASN A 64 -1.56 -8.65 11.31
C ASN A 64 -1.88 -9.04 9.86
N ALA A 65 -2.66 -8.22 9.13
CA ALA A 65 -2.91 -8.45 7.71
C ALA A 65 -1.61 -8.42 6.87
N TRP A 66 -0.65 -7.55 7.21
CA TRP A 66 0.65 -7.47 6.55
C TRP A 66 1.51 -8.71 6.79
N LYS A 67 1.54 -9.22 8.03
CA LYS A 67 2.23 -10.47 8.38
C LYS A 67 1.64 -11.65 7.60
N THR A 68 0.32 -11.78 7.57
CA THR A 68 -0.38 -12.84 6.82
C THR A 68 -0.06 -12.76 5.32
N PHE A 69 -0.10 -11.57 4.72
CA PHE A 69 0.25 -11.41 3.31
C PHE A 69 1.67 -11.86 3.00
N ASN A 70 2.66 -11.47 3.82
CA ASN A 70 4.04 -11.88 3.59
C ASN A 70 4.21 -13.40 3.74
N GLN A 71 3.50 -14.03 4.67
CA GLN A 71 3.48 -15.49 4.80
C GLN A 71 2.88 -16.15 3.56
N GLU A 72 1.72 -15.70 3.10
CA GLU A 72 1.07 -16.21 1.88
C GLU A 72 1.98 -16.03 0.66
N LEU A 73 2.64 -14.87 0.53
CA LEU A 73 3.58 -14.59 -0.54
C LEU A 73 4.76 -15.59 -0.56
N LEU A 74 5.26 -15.96 0.62
CA LEU A 74 6.30 -17.00 0.78
C LEU A 74 5.79 -18.40 0.38
N LEU A 75 4.48 -18.65 0.44
CA LEU A 75 3.88 -19.92 0.00
C LEU A 75 3.62 -19.96 -1.51
N LEU A 76 3.69 -18.83 -2.22
CA LEU A 76 3.51 -18.77 -3.68
C LEU A 76 4.74 -19.22 -4.47
N THR A 77 5.69 -19.96 -3.88
CA THR A 77 6.90 -20.47 -4.57
C THR A 77 6.59 -21.35 -5.79
N ASN A 78 5.44 -22.01 -5.79
CA ASN A 78 4.98 -22.86 -6.88
C ASN A 78 4.21 -22.09 -7.97
N ILE A 79 4.01 -20.78 -7.81
CA ILE A 79 3.35 -19.92 -8.80
C ILE A 79 4.42 -19.17 -9.61
N PRO A 80 4.25 -19.05 -10.95
CA PRO A 80 5.14 -18.24 -11.76
C PRO A 80 5.26 -16.81 -11.23
N LEU A 81 6.50 -16.32 -11.09
CA LEU A 81 6.79 -14.95 -10.63
C LEU A 81 6.07 -13.88 -11.48
N SER A 82 5.80 -14.15 -12.75
CA SER A 82 5.04 -13.24 -13.63
C SER A 82 3.63 -12.93 -13.11
N LEU A 83 3.01 -13.84 -12.36
CA LEU A 83 1.69 -13.65 -11.75
C LEU A 83 1.78 -13.00 -10.37
N VAL A 84 2.85 -13.28 -9.63
CA VAL A 84 3.07 -12.76 -8.27
C VAL A 84 3.57 -11.32 -8.29
N ARG A 85 4.42 -10.97 -9.27
CA ARG A 85 5.10 -9.68 -9.34
C ARG A 85 4.16 -8.47 -9.49
N PRO A 86 3.07 -8.52 -10.27
CA PRO A 86 2.08 -7.44 -10.28
C PRO A 86 1.46 -7.18 -8.91
N ILE A 87 1.20 -8.22 -8.12
CA ILE A 87 0.62 -8.11 -6.77
C ILE A 87 1.60 -7.37 -5.83
N ILE A 88 2.88 -7.76 -5.87
CA ILE A 88 3.95 -7.10 -5.09
C ILE A 88 4.12 -5.65 -5.55
N ASN A 89 4.15 -5.40 -6.85
CA ASN A 89 4.35 -4.05 -7.37
C ASN A 89 3.18 -3.12 -6.97
N LEU A 90 1.94 -3.61 -7.03
CA LEU A 90 0.76 -2.83 -6.62
C LEU A 90 0.81 -2.46 -5.14
N SER A 91 1.21 -3.38 -4.26
CA SER A 91 1.31 -3.08 -2.83
C SER A 91 2.40 -2.05 -2.53
N GLN A 92 3.54 -2.13 -3.22
CA GLN A 92 4.62 -1.16 -3.07
C GLN A 92 4.26 0.24 -3.56
N VAL A 93 3.51 0.34 -4.66
CA VAL A 93 3.09 1.62 -5.23
C VAL A 93 2.16 2.37 -4.27
N ILE A 94 1.29 1.68 -3.54
CA ILE A 94 0.42 2.29 -2.53
C ILE A 94 1.24 2.90 -1.39
N VAL A 95 2.26 2.18 -0.92
CA VAL A 95 3.22 2.71 0.07
C VAL A 95 3.95 3.93 -0.47
N LEU A 96 4.36 3.92 -1.74
CA LEU A 96 5.02 5.06 -2.36
C LEU A 96 4.13 6.31 -2.41
N PHE A 97 2.85 6.14 -2.72
CA PHE A 97 1.89 7.23 -2.92
C PHE A 97 1.48 7.95 -1.65
N TYR A 98 1.48 7.24 -0.52
CA TYR A 98 0.89 7.78 0.72
C TYR A 98 1.88 7.84 1.89
N ARG A 99 3.15 7.44 1.71
CA ARG A 99 4.16 7.35 2.79
C ARG A 99 4.20 8.58 3.70
N ASP A 100 4.31 9.76 3.10
CA ASP A 100 4.52 11.02 3.83
C ASP A 100 3.31 11.95 3.71
N LYS A 101 2.63 11.91 2.56
CA LYS A 101 1.44 12.70 2.23
C LYS A 101 0.66 12.05 1.09
N ASP A 102 -0.53 12.57 0.79
CA ASP A 102 -1.28 12.20 -0.41
C ASP A 102 -0.59 12.71 -1.69
N ASP A 103 0.45 11.98 -2.10
CA ASP A 103 1.28 12.24 -3.27
C ASP A 103 0.60 11.71 -4.56
N TYR A 104 -0.51 10.97 -4.43
CA TYR A 104 -1.32 10.52 -5.55
C TYR A 104 -2.20 11.65 -6.09
N THR A 105 -3.03 12.26 -5.24
CA THR A 105 -3.91 13.36 -5.65
C THR A 105 -3.14 14.68 -5.76
N HIS A 106 -2.12 14.87 -4.93
CA HIS A 106 -1.32 16.10 -4.87
C HIS A 106 0.16 15.83 -5.16
N PRO A 107 0.54 15.50 -6.40
CA PRO A 107 1.88 15.02 -6.77
C PRO A 107 2.98 16.09 -6.77
N GLN A 108 2.84 17.17 -6.00
CA GLN A 108 3.74 18.33 -6.02
C GLN A 108 5.08 18.09 -5.29
N GLY A 109 5.48 16.84 -5.07
CA GLY A 109 6.72 16.46 -4.38
C GLY A 109 7.35 15.19 -4.94
N THR A 110 7.56 14.20 -4.07
CA THR A 110 8.32 12.97 -4.31
C THR A 110 7.82 12.22 -5.54
N MET A 111 6.51 12.12 -5.73
CA MET A 111 5.91 11.46 -6.89
C MET A 111 6.34 12.04 -8.23
N ARG A 112 6.36 13.38 -8.37
CA ARG A 112 6.80 14.05 -9.61
C ARG A 112 8.27 13.75 -9.91
N ASP A 113 9.11 13.74 -8.90
CA ASP A 113 10.55 13.49 -9.08
C ASP A 113 10.82 12.01 -9.38
N ASN A 114 10.09 11.10 -8.75
CA ASN A 114 10.11 9.67 -9.11
C ASN A 114 9.72 9.44 -10.58
N ILE A 115 8.67 10.10 -11.08
CA ILE A 115 8.26 10.00 -12.49
C ILE A 115 9.37 10.47 -13.41
N LYS A 116 10.03 11.60 -13.11
CA LYS A 116 11.16 12.08 -13.92
C LYS A 116 12.29 11.07 -13.96
N LEU A 117 12.72 10.57 -12.80
CA LEU A 117 13.82 9.61 -12.68
C LEU A 117 13.56 8.30 -13.43
N VAL A 118 12.31 7.81 -13.41
CA VAL A 118 11.95 6.53 -14.02
C VAL A 118 11.59 6.65 -15.50
N MET A 119 10.91 7.73 -15.91
CA MET A 119 10.30 7.84 -17.25
C MET A 119 10.97 8.86 -18.17
N LEU A 120 11.71 9.84 -17.63
CA LEU A 120 12.27 10.94 -18.42
C LEU A 120 13.80 10.93 -18.44
N GLU A 121 14.44 10.61 -17.32
CA GLU A 121 15.88 10.70 -17.16
C GLU A 121 16.57 9.38 -17.55
N PRO A 122 17.46 9.39 -18.56
CA PRO A 122 18.20 8.20 -18.94
C PRO A 122 19.28 7.86 -17.93
N ILE A 123 19.51 6.56 -17.71
CA ILE A 123 20.63 6.08 -16.89
C ILE A 123 21.89 6.05 -17.76
N PHE A 124 22.89 6.84 -17.38
CA PHE A 124 24.19 6.83 -18.03
C PHE A 124 25.09 5.76 -17.41
N THR A 125 25.60 4.84 -18.24
CA THR A 125 26.60 3.85 -17.81
C THR A 125 27.90 4.05 -18.56
N LYS A 126 29.01 3.47 -18.07
CA LYS A 126 30.33 3.53 -18.73
C LYS A 126 30.34 3.01 -20.18
N ARG A 127 29.27 2.34 -20.64
CA ARG A 127 29.11 1.80 -22.01
C ARG A 127 28.16 2.63 -22.90
N GLY A 128 27.70 3.80 -22.44
CA GLY A 128 26.76 4.66 -23.17
C GLY A 128 25.39 4.77 -22.48
N ILE A 129 24.46 5.47 -23.12
CA ILE A 129 23.08 5.66 -22.63
C ILE A 129 22.37 4.31 -22.63
N GLN A 130 21.92 3.87 -21.46
CA GLN A 130 21.02 2.73 -21.36
C GLN A 130 19.59 3.26 -21.50
N LYS A 131 19.05 3.22 -22.72
CA LYS A 131 17.61 3.45 -22.93
C LYS A 131 16.87 2.24 -22.35
N TYR A 132 16.05 2.44 -21.33
CA TYR A 132 15.03 1.46 -20.93
C TYR A 132 13.72 1.82 -21.62
N ILE A 133 13.34 1.05 -22.63
CA ILE A 133 12.19 0.13 -22.78
C ILE A 133 12.58 -0.80 -23.94
#